data_AF-A0A952RJ34-F1
#
_entry.id   AF-A0A952RJ34-F1
#
_cell.length_a   1.000
_cell.length_b   1.000
_cell.length_c   1.000
_cell.angle_alpha   90.00
_cell.angle_beta   90.00
_cell.angle_gamma   90.00
#
_symmetry.space_group_name_H-M   'P 1'
#
loop_
_entity.id
_entity.type
_entity.pdbx_description
1 polymer ?
#
loop_
_entity_poly.entity_id
_entity_poly.type
_entity_poly.pdbx_seq_one_letter_code
_entity_poly.pdbx_strand_id
1 'polypeptide(L)'
;MRTVRLGALIGVAVAGTALSLAATNCASATTITIEVRTYSDLCEGEGLRLNQTGIAVASPKNIDDLERAPLRDFQSGCLNRSGSVGTLVIRPGEDKNGQIGIRVVAGLGDNSASDCDSEDNPAKNCIITKRLARFLEGTDVPVTIMIEPDCAGVQCPDDLVCVKGGRCAPVDAIPNTPDEPDANAIEDATGVSDREPEKKDTGTPDAGPCGKCVEAKGRCVDNDTTCLFDCSEIRCTSETKCPDPSLNCRFNCKRPGDCAQVSCLNPGSGRTCTYDCDGLTPGGAHCSNLACDASTCIFNCADTTNTCLSITMAGATNTMACGAVGADDAPSCDDIHCFGGTCTRTCAKDAGCGKVSSCDAGNCANFRQNDGGPPPPPPDPPDAGGD
;
A
#
# COMPACT_ATOMS: atom_id res chain seq x y z
N MET A 1 80.37 21.01 -5.53
CA MET A 1 80.25 21.18 -4.06
C MET A 1 78.93 21.85 -3.73
N ARG A 2 77.89 21.08 -3.38
CA ARG A 2 76.67 21.58 -2.74
C ARG A 2 76.20 20.52 -1.76
N THR A 3 76.49 20.76 -0.49
CA THR A 3 76.05 20.01 0.68
C THR A 3 74.64 20.47 1.03
N VAL A 4 73.65 19.59 0.89
CA VAL A 4 72.31 19.82 1.45
C VAL A 4 72.19 18.98 2.71
N ARG A 5 71.88 19.67 3.81
CA ARG A 5 71.84 19.17 5.18
C ARG A 5 70.61 18.28 5.40
N LEU A 6 70.84 17.09 5.96
CA LEU A 6 69.82 16.30 6.66
C LEU A 6 69.38 17.10 7.89
N GLY A 7 68.17 17.65 7.84
CA GLY A 7 67.51 18.34 8.94
C GLY A 7 66.37 17.48 9.47
N ALA A 8 66.39 17.26 10.79
CA ALA A 8 65.49 16.45 11.57
C ALA A 8 63.99 16.73 11.33
N LEU A 9 63.20 15.67 11.19
CA LEU A 9 61.78 15.66 11.52
C LEU A 9 61.52 14.50 12.49
N ILE A 10 61.69 14.80 13.77
CA ILE A 10 61.16 14.03 14.89
C ILE A 10 59.82 14.67 15.27
N GLY A 11 58.78 13.84 15.34
CA GLY A 11 57.74 13.97 16.36
C GLY A 11 56.49 14.76 16.01
N VAL A 12 55.48 14.08 15.47
CA VAL A 12 54.11 14.14 16.03
C VAL A 12 53.54 12.73 15.96
N ALA A 13 53.60 12.03 17.09
CA ALA A 13 52.95 10.76 17.30
C ALA A 13 51.75 10.98 18.24
N VAL A 14 50.61 10.37 17.88
CA VAL A 14 49.46 10.04 18.74
C VAL A 14 48.60 11.22 19.22
N ALA A 15 47.41 11.36 18.63
CA ALA A 15 46.12 11.54 19.32
C ALA A 15 45.01 11.77 18.27
N GLY A 16 44.43 10.70 17.72
CA GLY A 16 43.40 10.84 16.69
C GLY A 16 42.53 9.62 16.46
N THR A 17 42.28 8.81 17.50
CA THR A 17 41.48 7.58 17.37
C THR A 17 40.75 7.28 18.68
N ALA A 18 39.64 7.99 18.95
CA ALA A 18 38.62 7.52 19.90
C ALA A 18 37.38 8.44 19.86
N LEU A 19 36.56 8.43 18.80
CA LEU A 19 35.26 9.12 18.81
C LEU A 19 34.27 8.56 17.77
N SER A 20 34.21 7.23 17.60
CA SER A 20 33.32 6.60 16.61
C SER A 20 32.52 5.38 17.12
N LEU A 21 32.34 5.25 18.44
CA LEU A 21 31.59 4.14 19.07
C LEU A 21 30.21 4.54 19.66
N ALA A 22 29.70 5.74 19.39
CA ALA A 22 28.44 6.22 19.97
C ALA A 22 27.22 6.17 19.02
N ALA A 23 27.32 5.48 17.87
CA ALA A 23 26.26 5.52 16.84
C ALA A 23 25.34 4.28 16.79
N THR A 24 25.51 3.27 17.66
CA THR A 24 24.85 1.96 17.45
C THR A 24 23.71 1.61 18.40
N ASN A 25 23.30 2.49 19.32
CA ASN A 25 22.20 2.20 20.27
C ASN A 25 21.09 3.25 20.27
N CYS A 26 20.84 3.90 19.13
CA CYS A 26 19.57 4.61 18.97
C CYS A 26 18.47 3.55 18.85
N ALA A 27 17.75 3.29 19.95
CA ALA A 27 16.52 2.51 19.90
C ALA A 27 15.57 3.17 18.90
N SER A 28 14.90 2.38 18.06
CA SER A 28 13.94 2.93 17.09
C SER A 28 12.86 3.72 17.82
N ALA A 29 12.32 4.74 17.18
CA ALA A 29 11.24 5.53 17.77
C ALA A 29 10.05 4.60 18.06
N THR A 30 9.44 4.77 19.24
CA THR A 30 8.17 4.12 19.54
C THR A 30 7.06 4.94 18.89
N THR A 31 6.44 4.42 17.84
CA THR A 31 5.42 5.12 17.06
C THR A 31 4.31 4.18 16.63
N ILE A 32 3.14 4.75 16.34
CA ILE A 32 2.09 4.11 15.55
C ILE A 32 1.95 4.95 14.29
N THR A 33 2.11 4.33 13.13
CA THR A 33 1.91 4.96 11.83
C THR A 33 0.58 4.51 11.27
N ILE A 34 -0.41 5.40 11.30
CA ILE A 34 -1.75 5.15 10.78
C ILE A 34 -1.77 5.52 9.31
N GLU A 35 -2.11 4.58 8.44
CA GLU A 35 -2.43 4.85 7.04
C GLU A 35 -3.94 4.73 6.83
N VAL A 36 -4.59 5.81 6.41
CA VAL A 36 -6.00 5.78 6.03
C VAL A 36 -6.10 5.56 4.53
N ARG A 37 -6.87 4.54 4.16
CA ARG A 37 -7.10 4.14 2.78
C ARG A 37 -8.59 4.00 2.50
N THR A 38 -8.94 4.02 1.23
CA THR A 38 -10.29 3.86 0.72
C THR A 38 -10.23 3.12 -0.61
N TYR A 39 -11.39 2.75 -1.15
CA TYR A 39 -11.50 2.23 -2.50
C TYR A 39 -11.42 3.37 -3.54
N SER A 40 -10.93 3.04 -4.74
CA SER A 40 -10.70 4.00 -5.82
C SER A 40 -11.98 4.68 -6.32
N ASP A 41 -13.13 4.01 -6.17
CA ASP A 41 -14.45 4.54 -6.52
C ASP A 41 -14.84 5.77 -5.67
N LEU A 42 -14.48 5.79 -4.38
CA LEU A 42 -14.66 6.95 -3.51
C LEU A 42 -13.69 8.09 -3.86
N CYS A 43 -12.58 7.82 -4.55
CA CYS A 43 -11.65 8.86 -4.99
C CYS A 43 -12.05 9.51 -6.32
N GLU A 44 -12.57 8.73 -7.28
CA GLU A 44 -12.76 9.17 -8.67
C GLU A 44 -14.22 9.23 -9.13
N GLY A 45 -15.17 8.64 -8.41
CA GLY A 45 -16.54 8.49 -8.89
C GLY A 45 -17.28 9.81 -9.11
N GLU A 46 -18.19 9.88 -10.08
CA GLU A 46 -19.05 11.06 -10.31
C GLU A 46 -20.23 11.18 -9.30
N GLY A 47 -20.12 10.53 -8.14
CA GLY A 47 -21.16 10.43 -7.12
C GLY A 47 -20.67 10.76 -5.71
N LEU A 48 -20.85 9.83 -4.78
CA LEU A 48 -20.38 9.92 -3.39
C LEU A 48 -18.85 9.83 -3.35
N ARG A 49 -18.18 10.97 -3.58
CA ARG A 49 -16.72 11.08 -3.43
C ARG A 49 -16.34 11.35 -2.00
N LEU A 50 -15.19 10.87 -1.58
CA LEU A 50 -14.57 11.27 -0.33
C LEU A 50 -14.26 12.77 -0.39
N ASN A 51 -14.88 13.56 0.48
CA ASN A 51 -14.72 15.01 0.53
C ASN A 51 -13.68 15.41 1.56
N GLN A 52 -13.82 14.94 2.80
CA GLN A 52 -12.88 15.23 3.87
C GLN A 52 -12.83 14.07 4.86
N THR A 53 -11.65 13.83 5.40
CA THR A 53 -11.44 12.85 6.47
C THR A 53 -10.87 13.54 7.70
N GLY A 54 -11.40 13.22 8.86
CA GLY A 54 -10.92 13.63 10.17
C GLY A 54 -10.47 12.41 10.98
N ILE A 55 -9.43 12.60 11.79
CA ILE A 55 -8.92 11.55 12.68
C ILE A 55 -8.92 12.06 14.12
N ALA A 56 -9.53 11.29 15.02
CA ALA A 56 -9.43 11.48 16.46
C ALA A 56 -8.64 10.33 17.09
N VAL A 57 -7.84 10.65 18.11
CA VAL A 57 -7.02 9.70 18.86
C VAL A 57 -7.25 9.94 20.34
N ALA A 58 -7.57 8.88 21.08
CA ALA A 58 -7.80 8.96 22.52
C ALA A 58 -7.17 7.78 23.26
N SER A 59 -7.05 7.90 24.59
CA SER A 59 -6.75 6.76 25.45
C SER A 59 -7.98 5.83 25.49
N PRO A 60 -7.81 4.51 25.42
CA PRO A 60 -8.91 3.55 25.27
C PRO A 60 -9.64 3.27 26.58
N LYS A 61 -9.33 4.01 27.66
CA LYS A 61 -9.92 3.77 28.98
C LYS A 61 -11.45 3.81 28.93
N ASN A 62 -12.04 4.58 28.00
CA ASN A 62 -13.40 4.37 27.53
C ASN A 62 -13.44 4.61 26.02
N ILE A 63 -13.97 3.66 25.23
CA ILE A 63 -14.16 3.89 23.79
C ILE A 63 -15.13 5.05 23.54
N ASP A 64 -16.05 5.31 24.47
CA ASP A 64 -16.94 6.48 24.50
C ASP A 64 -16.18 7.81 24.59
N ASP A 65 -14.96 7.81 25.14
CA ASP A 65 -14.12 9.02 25.15
C ASP A 65 -13.60 9.35 23.74
N LEU A 66 -13.52 8.35 22.87
CA LEU A 66 -13.17 8.53 21.48
C LEU A 66 -14.26 9.29 20.73
N GLU A 67 -15.54 9.14 21.12
CA GLU A 67 -16.63 9.87 20.49
C GLU A 67 -16.59 11.39 20.77
N ARG A 68 -16.00 11.75 21.90
CA ARG A 68 -15.85 13.15 22.31
C ARG A 68 -14.47 13.72 21.97
N ALA A 69 -13.56 12.89 21.46
CA ALA A 69 -12.23 13.33 21.10
C ALA A 69 -12.33 14.25 19.88
N PRO A 70 -11.66 15.43 19.91
CA PRO A 70 -11.76 16.39 18.82
C PRO A 70 -11.13 15.79 17.56
N LEU A 71 -11.86 15.88 16.45
CA LEU A 71 -11.30 15.53 15.14
C LEU A 71 -10.16 16.47 14.77
N ARG A 72 -9.11 15.88 14.21
CA ARG A 72 -8.09 16.59 13.45
C ARG A 72 -8.37 16.36 11.98
N ASP A 73 -8.76 17.41 11.28
CA ASP A 73 -8.97 17.36 9.83
C ASP A 73 -7.67 16.98 9.13
N PHE A 74 -7.73 15.90 8.35
CA PHE A 74 -6.56 15.18 7.89
C PHE A 74 -6.18 15.52 6.44
N GLN A 75 -7.17 15.73 5.57
CA GLN A 75 -7.05 16.32 4.24
C GLN A 75 -8.41 16.32 3.55
N SER A 76 -8.55 17.08 2.47
CA SER A 76 -9.68 16.97 1.55
C SER A 76 -9.44 15.82 0.55
N GLY A 77 -10.32 14.83 0.52
CA GLY A 77 -10.35 13.73 -0.44
C GLY A 77 -9.15 12.77 -0.37
N CYS A 78 -8.88 12.12 -1.50
CA CYS A 78 -7.77 11.18 -1.64
C CYS A 78 -6.50 11.89 -2.13
N LEU A 79 -5.34 11.44 -1.65
CA LEU A 79 -4.02 11.85 -2.14
C LEU A 79 -3.75 11.40 -3.58
N ASN A 80 -4.28 10.24 -3.95
CA ASN A 80 -4.06 9.62 -5.25
C ASN A 80 -5.24 8.73 -5.65
N ARG A 81 -5.17 8.22 -6.88
CA ARG A 81 -6.17 7.33 -7.49
C ARG A 81 -6.18 5.92 -6.88
N SER A 82 -5.10 5.54 -6.18
CA SER A 82 -4.95 4.22 -5.56
C SER A 82 -5.65 4.10 -4.22
N GLY A 83 -6.41 5.13 -3.80
CA GLY A 83 -7.21 5.07 -2.58
C GLY A 83 -6.48 5.53 -1.33
N SER A 84 -5.28 6.11 -1.43
CA SER A 84 -4.61 6.68 -0.25
C SER A 84 -5.29 7.97 0.16
N VAL A 85 -5.65 8.09 1.44
CA VAL A 85 -6.28 9.29 2.01
C VAL A 85 -5.28 10.12 2.80
N GLY A 86 -4.41 9.47 3.58
CA GLY A 86 -3.36 10.14 4.33
C GLY A 86 -2.70 9.26 5.39
N THR A 87 -1.65 9.79 6.01
CA THR A 87 -0.87 9.09 7.04
C THR A 87 -0.68 9.94 8.31
N LEU A 88 -0.95 9.38 9.49
CA LEU A 88 -0.72 10.00 10.81
C LEU A 88 0.31 9.21 11.61
N VAL A 89 1.40 9.87 12.03
CA VAL A 89 2.35 9.28 12.97
C VAL A 89 2.05 9.77 14.39
N ILE A 90 1.79 8.84 15.30
CA ILE A 90 1.51 9.10 16.71
C ILE A 90 2.69 8.59 17.54
N ARG A 91 3.09 9.37 18.54
CA ARG A 91 4.07 8.96 19.55
C ARG A 91 3.36 8.68 20.88
N PRO A 92 3.84 7.71 21.68
CA PRO A 92 3.31 7.52 23.01
C PRO A 92 3.59 8.74 23.88
N GLY A 93 2.72 8.96 24.87
CA GLY A 93 3.02 9.85 25.99
C GLY A 93 3.99 9.18 26.96
N GLU A 94 3.58 9.05 28.22
CA GLU A 94 4.41 8.42 29.26
C GLU A 94 4.47 6.88 29.14
N ASP A 95 3.38 6.26 28.68
CA ASP A 95 3.29 4.80 28.52
C ASP A 95 3.69 4.36 27.11
N LYS A 96 4.92 3.85 26.98
CA LYS A 96 5.47 3.34 25.71
C LYS A 96 4.83 2.02 25.23
N ASN A 97 4.02 1.37 26.06
CA ASN A 97 3.26 0.17 25.69
C ASN A 97 1.74 0.38 25.83
N GLY A 98 1.33 1.65 25.89
CA GLY A 98 -0.06 2.05 26.02
C GLY A 98 -0.88 1.63 24.81
N GLN A 99 -2.15 1.31 25.05
CA GLN A 99 -3.13 1.16 23.98
C GLN A 99 -3.74 2.54 23.68
N ILE A 100 -4.16 2.75 22.43
CA ILE A 100 -4.87 3.93 21.94
C ILE A 100 -6.12 3.50 21.17
N GLY A 101 -7.15 4.34 21.21
CA GLY A 101 -8.28 4.30 20.29
C GLY A 101 -8.07 5.30 19.16
N ILE A 102 -8.44 4.90 17.95
CA ILE A 102 -8.37 5.70 16.73
C ILE A 102 -9.78 5.72 16.14
N ARG A 103 -10.33 6.90 15.89
CA ARG A 103 -11.58 7.09 15.16
C ARG A 103 -11.28 7.86 13.90
N VAL A 104 -11.74 7.33 12.77
CA VAL A 104 -11.67 8.00 11.47
C VAL A 104 -13.09 8.32 11.05
N VAL A 105 -13.33 9.57 10.75
CA VAL A 105 -14.61 10.10 10.28
C VAL A 105 -14.42 10.62 8.88
N ALA A 106 -15.19 10.10 7.93
CA ALA A 106 -15.12 10.46 6.53
C ALA A 106 -16.46 11.02 6.06
N GLY A 107 -16.43 12.24 5.52
CA GLY A 107 -17.55 12.87 4.84
C GLY A 107 -17.52 12.57 3.34
N LEU A 108 -18.66 12.18 2.79
CA LEU A 108 -18.85 11.91 1.37
C LEU A 108 -19.74 12.98 0.72
N GLY A 109 -19.49 13.26 -0.57
CA GLY A 109 -20.22 14.27 -1.33
C GLY A 109 -19.97 15.68 -0.79
N ASP A 110 -21.02 16.35 -0.34
CA ASP A 110 -20.91 17.71 0.21
C ASP A 110 -20.63 17.73 1.74
N ASN A 111 -20.66 16.57 2.41
CA ASN A 111 -20.42 16.50 3.84
C ASN A 111 -18.93 16.57 4.16
N SER A 112 -18.56 17.41 5.12
CA SER A 112 -17.23 17.43 5.71
C SER A 112 -17.08 16.37 6.81
N ALA A 113 -15.85 16.12 7.28
CA ALA A 113 -15.64 15.22 8.41
C ALA A 113 -16.28 15.78 9.68
N SER A 114 -16.25 17.11 9.85
CA SER A 114 -16.89 17.81 10.97
C SER A 114 -18.42 17.72 10.94
N ASP A 115 -19.05 17.78 9.75
CA ASP A 115 -20.51 17.58 9.62
C ASP A 115 -20.92 16.16 10.07
N CYS A 116 -20.03 15.19 9.82
CA CYS A 116 -20.19 13.79 10.19
C CYS A 116 -19.86 13.48 11.65
N ASP A 117 -19.32 14.44 12.42
CA ASP A 117 -18.96 14.30 13.84
C ASP A 117 -20.10 14.76 14.78
N SER A 118 -21.29 15.03 14.24
CA SER A 118 -22.43 15.48 15.04
C SER A 118 -23.11 14.32 15.77
N GLU A 119 -23.52 14.56 17.03
CA GLU A 119 -24.19 13.55 17.87
C GLU A 119 -25.56 13.10 17.33
N ASP A 120 -26.17 13.88 16.44
CA ASP A 120 -27.55 13.74 15.97
C ASP A 120 -27.74 12.75 14.80
N ASN A 121 -26.93 11.67 14.76
CA ASN A 121 -26.95 10.56 13.79
C ASN A 121 -26.06 10.83 12.55
N PRO A 122 -25.13 9.92 12.17
CA PRO A 122 -24.32 10.11 10.97
C PRO A 122 -25.25 10.28 9.77
N ALA A 123 -25.11 11.41 9.08
CA ALA A 123 -25.82 11.62 7.83
C ALA A 123 -25.53 10.45 6.88
N LYS A 124 -26.46 10.16 5.94
CA LYS A 124 -26.36 9.05 4.97
C LYS A 124 -25.01 8.96 4.23
N ASN A 125 -24.28 10.08 4.17
CA ASN A 125 -23.01 10.23 3.46
C ASN A 125 -21.83 10.38 4.42
N CYS A 126 -21.90 9.73 5.59
CA CYS A 126 -20.84 9.72 6.60
C CYS A 126 -20.40 8.29 6.86
N ILE A 127 -19.09 8.07 6.94
CA ILE A 127 -18.50 6.80 7.34
C ILE A 127 -17.70 7.05 8.63
N ILE A 128 -18.02 6.30 9.67
CA ILE A 128 -17.29 6.33 10.94
C ILE A 128 -16.69 4.95 11.16
N THR A 129 -15.37 4.89 11.31
CA THR A 129 -14.66 3.66 11.63
C THR A 129 -13.75 3.84 12.83
N LYS A 130 -13.59 2.77 13.61
CA LYS A 130 -12.87 2.75 14.88
C LYS A 130 -11.83 1.66 14.87
N ARG A 131 -10.72 1.89 15.56
CA ARG A 131 -9.65 0.91 15.70
C ARG A 131 -8.93 1.04 17.04
N LEU A 132 -8.49 -0.08 17.58
CA LEU A 132 -7.60 -0.13 18.74
C LEU A 132 -6.19 -0.53 18.29
N ALA A 133 -5.19 0.17 18.80
CA ALA A 133 -3.79 -0.13 18.54
C ALA A 133 -2.96 -0.02 19.82
N ARG A 134 -1.84 -0.71 19.88
CA ARG A 134 -0.94 -0.70 21.04
C ARG A 134 0.46 -0.31 20.61
N PHE A 135 1.07 0.62 21.33
CA PHE A 135 2.49 0.94 21.15
C PHE A 135 3.36 -0.25 21.56
N LEU A 136 4.44 -0.46 20.84
CA LEU A 136 5.47 -1.43 21.18
C LEU A 136 6.78 -0.69 21.36
N GLU A 137 7.34 -0.72 22.58
CA GLU A 137 8.57 0.02 22.88
C GLU A 137 9.68 -0.31 21.86
N GLY A 138 10.29 0.75 21.34
CA GLY A 138 11.37 0.64 20.35
C GLY A 138 10.92 0.22 18.95
N THR A 139 9.63 0.31 18.62
CA THR A 139 9.06 -0.17 17.35
C THR A 139 8.08 0.84 16.75
N ASP A 140 8.06 0.94 15.42
CA ASP A 140 6.99 1.59 14.66
C ASP A 140 5.92 0.55 14.31
N VAL A 141 4.69 0.77 14.77
CA VAL A 141 3.56 -0.14 14.57
C VAL A 141 2.69 0.41 13.43
N PRO A 142 2.70 -0.20 12.23
CA PRO A 142 1.84 0.22 11.14
C PRO A 142 0.38 -0.19 11.43
N VAL A 143 -0.55 0.71 11.15
CA VAL A 143 -1.99 0.51 11.31
C VAL A 143 -2.70 1.03 10.07
N THR A 144 -3.27 0.14 9.26
CA THR A 144 -4.07 0.57 8.10
C THR A 144 -5.55 0.64 8.47
N ILE A 145 -6.24 1.72 8.13
CA ILE A 145 -7.69 1.88 8.33
C ILE A 145 -8.35 2.02 6.97
N MET A 146 -9.23 1.08 6.63
CA MET A 146 -9.99 1.09 5.38
C MET A 146 -11.33 1.81 5.60
N ILE A 147 -11.61 2.79 4.74
CA ILE A 147 -12.91 3.42 4.60
C ILE A 147 -13.74 2.56 3.62
N GLU A 148 -14.73 1.86 4.17
CA GLU A 148 -15.61 0.96 3.43
C GLU A 148 -16.83 1.71 2.86
N PRO A 149 -17.05 1.74 1.53
CA PRO A 149 -18.17 2.46 0.92
C PRO A 149 -19.54 1.98 1.42
N ASP A 150 -19.66 0.67 1.68
CA ASP A 150 -20.87 0.04 2.21
C ASP A 150 -21.25 0.54 3.62
N CYS A 151 -20.33 1.20 4.32
CA CYS A 151 -20.54 1.75 5.65
C CYS A 151 -21.10 3.18 5.65
N ALA A 152 -21.39 3.76 4.49
CA ALA A 152 -22.00 5.07 4.40
C ALA A 152 -23.38 5.10 5.09
N GLY A 153 -23.50 5.90 6.16
CA GLY A 153 -24.71 6.02 6.96
C GLY A 153 -25.01 4.82 7.87
N VAL A 154 -24.05 3.91 8.07
CA VAL A 154 -24.19 2.78 8.99
C VAL A 154 -23.70 3.19 10.37
N GLN A 155 -24.59 3.13 11.36
CA GLN A 155 -24.25 3.37 12.76
C GLN A 155 -24.08 2.04 13.49
N CYS A 156 -22.86 1.78 13.97
CA CYS A 156 -22.57 0.64 14.83
C CYS A 156 -22.59 1.07 16.31
N PRO A 157 -22.95 0.15 17.23
CA PRO A 157 -22.74 0.34 18.66
C PRO A 157 -21.30 0.72 19.02
N ASP A 158 -21.09 1.27 20.21
CA ASP A 158 -19.81 1.88 20.60
C ASP A 158 -18.61 0.92 20.58
N ASP A 159 -18.85 -0.36 20.85
CA ASP A 159 -17.87 -1.44 20.87
C ASP A 159 -17.70 -2.15 19.51
N LEU A 160 -18.46 -1.71 18.49
CA LEU A 160 -18.43 -2.25 17.15
C LEU A 160 -18.02 -1.21 16.12
N VAL A 161 -17.59 -1.69 14.96
CA VAL A 161 -17.17 -0.91 13.81
C VAL A 161 -17.79 -1.49 12.55
N CYS A 162 -18.19 -0.62 11.63
CA CYS A 162 -18.72 -1.06 10.35
C CYS A 162 -17.59 -1.61 9.47
N VAL A 163 -17.80 -2.82 8.95
CA VAL A 163 -16.91 -3.53 8.02
C VAL A 163 -17.64 -3.80 6.71
N LYS A 164 -16.91 -4.38 5.74
CA LYS A 164 -17.40 -4.74 4.41
C LYS A 164 -18.80 -5.39 4.42
N GLY A 165 -19.67 -4.88 3.55
CA GLY A 165 -21.09 -5.26 3.47
C GLY A 165 -22.00 -4.53 4.47
N GLY A 166 -21.51 -3.46 5.11
CA GLY A 166 -22.31 -2.64 6.03
C GLY A 166 -22.63 -3.34 7.36
N ARG A 167 -21.79 -4.29 7.79
CA ARG A 167 -22.01 -5.09 9.00
C ARG A 167 -21.18 -4.54 10.15
N CYS A 168 -21.68 -4.65 11.37
CA CYS A 168 -20.93 -4.27 12.56
C CYS A 168 -20.12 -5.46 13.10
N ALA A 169 -18.84 -5.25 13.38
CA ALA A 169 -17.92 -6.24 13.94
C ALA A 169 -17.17 -5.65 15.14
N PRO A 170 -16.65 -6.47 16.07
CA PRO A 170 -15.84 -5.98 17.19
C PRO A 170 -14.62 -5.19 16.73
N VAL A 171 -14.30 -4.07 17.40
CA VAL A 171 -13.20 -3.18 17.03
C VAL A 171 -11.82 -3.86 17.10
N ASP A 172 -11.68 -4.92 17.89
CA ASP A 172 -10.46 -5.73 18.03
C ASP A 172 -10.38 -6.91 17.04
N ALA A 173 -11.44 -7.18 16.28
CA ALA A 173 -11.46 -8.26 15.29
C ALA A 173 -10.80 -7.87 13.95
N ILE A 174 -10.49 -6.59 13.73
CA ILE A 174 -9.90 -6.12 12.47
C ILE A 174 -8.38 -6.36 12.47
N PRO A 175 -7.81 -7.10 11.51
CA PRO A 175 -6.37 -7.36 11.41
C PRO A 175 -5.59 -6.09 11.00
N ASN A 176 -4.42 -5.86 11.60
CA ASN A 176 -3.62 -4.62 11.43
C ASN A 176 -2.85 -4.53 10.11
N THR A 177 -3.01 -5.49 9.21
CA THR A 177 -2.25 -5.56 7.96
C THR A 177 -3.10 -5.17 6.75
N PRO A 178 -2.50 -4.49 5.75
CA PRO A 178 -3.16 -4.21 4.47
C PRO A 178 -3.62 -5.47 3.71
N ASP A 179 -3.05 -6.63 4.05
CA ASP A 179 -3.10 -7.84 3.24
C ASP A 179 -4.22 -8.83 3.62
N GLU A 180 -4.90 -8.61 4.75
CA GLU A 180 -6.05 -9.42 5.19
C GLU A 180 -7.33 -8.59 5.12
N PRO A 181 -7.99 -8.49 3.95
CA PRO A 181 -9.35 -7.98 3.92
C PRO A 181 -10.26 -8.89 4.77
N ASP A 182 -11.07 -8.27 5.63
CA ASP A 182 -12.03 -8.80 6.62
C ASP A 182 -12.98 -9.95 6.18
N ALA A 183 -12.86 -10.48 4.97
CA ALA A 183 -13.77 -11.47 4.42
C ALA A 183 -13.75 -12.81 5.16
N ASN A 184 -12.65 -13.20 5.80
CA ASN A 184 -12.52 -14.55 6.38
C ASN A 184 -12.59 -14.60 7.91
N ALA A 185 -12.52 -13.48 8.63
CA ALA A 185 -12.43 -13.48 10.10
C ALA A 185 -13.79 -13.46 10.82
N ILE A 186 -14.91 -13.25 10.11
CA ILE A 186 -16.25 -13.03 10.72
C ILE A 186 -17.27 -14.08 10.25
N GLU A 187 -16.84 -15.26 9.82
CA GLU A 187 -17.79 -16.38 9.60
C GLU A 187 -18.11 -17.15 10.90
N ASP A 188 -17.39 -16.91 12.00
CA ASP A 188 -17.47 -17.74 13.21
C ASP A 188 -18.22 -17.10 14.41
N ALA A 189 -18.80 -15.91 14.25
CA ALA A 189 -19.42 -15.16 15.37
C ALA A 189 -20.95 -15.39 15.54
N THR A 190 -21.55 -16.35 14.85
CA THR A 190 -22.99 -16.68 15.04
C THR A 190 -23.18 -18.04 15.70
N GLY A 191 -23.01 -18.08 17.01
CA GLY A 191 -23.43 -19.21 17.83
C GLY A 191 -24.95 -19.31 17.92
N VAL A 192 -25.60 -19.99 16.96
CA VAL A 192 -26.95 -20.55 17.11
C VAL A 192 -27.06 -21.93 16.42
N SER A 193 -26.91 -22.97 17.25
CA SER A 193 -27.68 -24.23 17.28
C SER A 193 -27.84 -25.08 16.00
N ASP A 194 -27.09 -26.19 15.97
CA ASP A 194 -27.49 -27.57 15.68
C ASP A 194 -28.31 -27.88 14.41
N ARG A 195 -27.63 -28.04 13.27
CA ARG A 195 -27.78 -29.24 12.41
C ARG A 195 -26.65 -29.33 11.39
N GLU A 196 -25.66 -30.16 11.69
CA GLU A 196 -24.57 -30.50 10.77
C GLU A 196 -25.09 -31.51 9.73
N PRO A 197 -25.17 -31.19 8.43
CA PRO A 197 -25.32 -32.22 7.41
C PRO A 197 -23.98 -32.93 7.25
N GLU A 198 -23.97 -34.25 7.42
CA GLU A 198 -22.81 -35.11 7.17
C GLU A 198 -22.12 -34.75 5.85
N LYS A 199 -20.97 -34.08 5.94
CA LYS A 199 -20.10 -33.81 4.80
C LYS A 199 -19.45 -35.13 4.43
N LYS A 200 -19.87 -35.68 3.29
CA LYS A 200 -19.26 -36.86 2.68
C LYS A 200 -17.80 -36.53 2.36
N ASP A 201 -16.91 -37.09 3.15
CA ASP A 201 -15.46 -36.99 3.01
C ASP A 201 -15.00 -37.67 1.72
N THR A 202 -15.04 -36.93 0.62
CA THR A 202 -14.33 -37.27 -0.61
C THR A 202 -12.92 -36.73 -0.43
N GLY A 203 -12.05 -37.49 0.22
CA GLY A 203 -10.63 -37.15 0.36
C GLY A 203 -10.02 -36.85 -1.01
N THR A 204 -9.99 -35.57 -1.37
CA THR A 204 -9.15 -35.07 -2.45
C THR A 204 -7.72 -35.21 -1.93
N PRO A 205 -6.86 -35.98 -2.60
CA PRO A 205 -5.46 -36.10 -2.19
C PRO A 205 -4.88 -34.70 -2.03
N ASP A 206 -4.16 -34.45 -0.94
CA ASP A 206 -3.53 -33.16 -0.61
C ASP A 206 -2.98 -32.54 -1.89
N ALA A 207 -3.74 -31.59 -2.40
CA ALA A 207 -3.37 -30.82 -3.57
C ALA A 207 -2.15 -30.03 -3.10
N GLY A 208 -0.95 -30.53 -3.43
CA GLY A 208 0.29 -29.82 -3.19
C GLY A 208 0.22 -28.40 -3.78
N PRO A 209 1.27 -27.58 -3.67
CA PRO A 209 1.23 -26.18 -4.10
C PRO A 209 0.60 -25.97 -5.50
N CYS A 210 0.87 -26.91 -6.42
CA CYS A 210 0.27 -26.90 -7.75
C CYS A 210 -1.25 -27.16 -7.79
N GLY A 211 -1.80 -28.02 -6.94
CA GLY A 211 -3.25 -28.22 -6.88
C GLY A 211 -3.99 -26.94 -6.51
N LYS A 212 -3.44 -26.15 -5.57
CA LYS A 212 -3.96 -24.81 -5.23
C LYS A 212 -3.88 -23.81 -6.40
N CYS A 213 -2.81 -23.89 -7.21
CA CYS A 213 -2.69 -23.11 -8.43
C CYS A 213 -3.84 -23.41 -9.42
N VAL A 214 -4.16 -24.69 -9.62
CA VAL A 214 -5.24 -25.12 -10.51
C VAL A 214 -6.61 -24.71 -9.96
N GLU A 215 -6.83 -24.79 -8.65
CA GLU A 215 -8.06 -24.31 -8.00
C GLU A 215 -8.25 -22.80 -8.19
N ALA A 216 -7.17 -22.03 -8.16
CA ALA A 216 -7.16 -20.60 -8.49
C ALA A 216 -7.32 -20.31 -10.00
N LYS A 217 -7.60 -21.33 -10.82
CA LYS A 217 -7.69 -21.28 -12.29
C LYS A 217 -6.36 -20.99 -13.00
N GLY A 218 -5.25 -21.05 -12.28
CA GLY A 218 -3.92 -21.03 -12.86
C GLY A 218 -3.53 -22.39 -13.44
N ARG A 219 -2.35 -22.45 -14.05
CA ARG A 219 -1.71 -23.67 -14.53
C ARG A 219 -0.28 -23.72 -14.01
N CYS A 220 0.13 -24.87 -13.49
CA CYS A 220 1.51 -25.04 -13.07
C CYS A 220 2.43 -25.24 -14.26
N VAL A 221 3.58 -24.59 -14.21
CA VAL A 221 4.68 -24.72 -15.16
C VAL A 221 6.01 -24.84 -14.40
N ASP A 222 7.10 -25.12 -15.12
CA ASP A 222 8.45 -25.24 -14.56
C ASP A 222 8.58 -26.28 -13.44
N ASN A 223 8.18 -27.52 -13.71
CA ASN A 223 8.18 -28.62 -12.74
C ASN A 223 7.40 -28.27 -11.46
N ASP A 224 6.22 -27.68 -11.61
CA ASP A 224 5.31 -27.31 -10.52
C ASP A 224 5.85 -26.25 -9.54
N THR A 225 6.80 -25.44 -9.97
CA THR A 225 7.36 -24.34 -9.16
C THR A 225 6.80 -22.97 -9.50
N THR A 226 6.10 -22.83 -10.63
CA THR A 226 5.50 -21.57 -11.08
C THR A 226 4.01 -21.77 -11.35
N CYS A 227 3.17 -20.94 -10.72
CA CYS A 227 1.76 -20.82 -11.06
C CYS A 227 1.57 -19.76 -12.14
N LEU A 228 1.14 -20.17 -13.32
CA LEU A 228 0.87 -19.32 -14.47
C LEU A 228 -0.61 -18.97 -14.57
N PHE A 229 -0.94 -17.69 -14.51
CA PHE A 229 -2.26 -17.13 -14.78
C PHE A 229 -2.25 -16.50 -16.19
N ASP A 230 -2.95 -17.10 -17.15
CA ASP A 230 -3.16 -16.46 -18.46
C ASP A 230 -4.43 -15.61 -18.40
N CYS A 231 -4.26 -14.32 -18.09
CA CYS A 231 -5.37 -13.39 -17.87
C CYS A 231 -6.17 -13.06 -19.15
N SER A 232 -5.72 -13.56 -20.31
CA SER A 232 -6.50 -13.52 -21.54
C SER A 232 -7.55 -14.65 -21.60
N GLU A 233 -7.27 -15.79 -20.95
CA GLU A 233 -8.15 -16.95 -20.85
C GLU A 233 -9.03 -16.90 -19.59
N ILE A 234 -8.46 -16.43 -18.47
CA ILE A 234 -9.16 -16.22 -17.21
C ILE A 234 -9.26 -14.72 -16.92
N ARG A 235 -10.42 -14.22 -16.49
CA ARG A 235 -10.51 -12.81 -16.12
C ARG A 235 -9.79 -12.60 -14.78
N CYS A 236 -8.57 -12.07 -14.82
CA CYS A 236 -7.86 -11.68 -13.60
C CYS A 236 -8.47 -10.39 -13.02
N THR A 237 -8.65 -10.37 -11.72
CA THR A 237 -9.21 -9.25 -10.95
C THR A 237 -8.38 -9.05 -9.68
N SER A 238 -8.78 -8.11 -8.82
CA SER A 238 -8.21 -7.95 -7.48
C SER A 238 -8.30 -9.18 -6.58
N GLU A 239 -9.17 -10.14 -6.93
CA GLU A 239 -9.29 -11.42 -6.20
C GLU A 239 -8.27 -12.46 -6.69
N THR A 240 -7.61 -12.23 -7.83
CA THR A 240 -6.60 -13.15 -8.37
C THR A 240 -5.29 -12.97 -7.61
N LYS A 241 -5.00 -13.92 -6.71
CA LYS A 241 -3.82 -13.92 -5.85
C LYS A 241 -2.96 -15.15 -6.11
N CYS A 242 -1.67 -15.03 -5.79
CA CYS A 242 -0.77 -16.18 -5.76
C CYS A 242 -1.20 -17.13 -4.63
N PRO A 243 -1.63 -18.37 -4.92
CA PRO A 243 -2.39 -19.18 -3.97
C PRO A 243 -1.52 -19.93 -2.97
N ASP A 244 -0.21 -20.00 -3.21
CA ASP A 244 0.72 -20.66 -2.29
C ASP A 244 2.05 -19.90 -2.22
N PRO A 245 2.54 -19.57 -1.00
CA PRO A 245 3.79 -18.84 -0.82
C PRO A 245 5.04 -19.62 -1.24
N SER A 246 4.93 -20.92 -1.55
CA SER A 246 6.02 -21.73 -2.07
C SER A 246 6.15 -21.70 -3.60
N LEU A 247 5.24 -21.06 -4.32
CA LEU A 247 5.28 -20.93 -5.77
C LEU A 247 5.82 -19.57 -6.21
N ASN A 248 6.46 -19.55 -7.37
CA ASN A 248 6.55 -18.33 -8.15
C ASN A 248 5.19 -18.10 -8.83
N CYS A 249 4.83 -16.84 -9.07
CA CYS A 249 3.60 -16.51 -9.78
C CYS A 249 3.90 -15.71 -11.03
N ARG A 250 3.25 -16.06 -12.13
CA ARG A 250 3.42 -15.42 -13.43
C ARG A 250 2.05 -15.06 -14.00
N PHE A 251 1.85 -13.81 -14.35
CA PHE A 251 0.60 -13.28 -14.91
C PHE A 251 0.85 -12.82 -16.34
N ASN A 252 0.15 -13.40 -17.31
CA ASN A 252 0.21 -12.98 -18.72
C ASN A 252 -0.98 -12.09 -19.04
N CYS A 253 -0.71 -10.85 -19.41
CA CYS A 253 -1.70 -9.78 -19.62
C CYS A 253 -1.63 -9.32 -21.09
N LYS A 254 -2.43 -9.96 -21.96
CA LYS A 254 -2.31 -9.79 -23.42
C LYS A 254 -3.26 -8.75 -24.03
N ARG A 255 -4.29 -8.35 -23.29
CA ARG A 255 -5.25 -7.32 -23.69
C ARG A 255 -5.29 -6.19 -22.67
N PRO A 256 -5.69 -4.97 -23.11
CA PRO A 256 -5.95 -3.86 -22.20
C PRO A 256 -6.89 -4.26 -21.06
N GLY A 257 -6.45 -4.02 -19.82
CA GLY A 257 -7.21 -4.33 -18.60
C GLY A 257 -7.22 -5.79 -18.16
N ASP A 258 -6.56 -6.72 -18.87
CA ASP A 258 -6.49 -8.13 -18.44
C ASP A 258 -5.86 -8.25 -17.03
N CYS A 259 -4.95 -7.35 -16.66
CA CYS A 259 -4.33 -7.27 -15.34
C CYS A 259 -4.59 -5.91 -14.68
N ALA A 260 -5.86 -5.55 -14.52
CA ALA A 260 -6.24 -4.44 -13.67
C ALA A 260 -6.34 -4.91 -12.20
N GLN A 261 -5.65 -4.22 -11.29
CA GLN A 261 -5.72 -4.43 -9.84
C GLN A 261 -5.24 -5.80 -9.34
N VAL A 262 -4.52 -6.56 -10.17
CA VAL A 262 -3.93 -7.84 -9.76
C VAL A 262 -2.82 -7.58 -8.74
N SER A 263 -2.82 -8.36 -7.66
CA SER A 263 -1.89 -8.19 -6.56
C SER A 263 -1.16 -9.50 -6.27
N CYS A 264 0.17 -9.42 -6.19
CA CYS A 264 1.01 -10.54 -5.79
C CYS A 264 1.64 -10.19 -4.45
N LEU A 265 0.90 -10.50 -3.39
CA LEU A 265 1.23 -10.20 -2.00
C LEU A 265 1.71 -11.47 -1.32
N ASN A 266 2.74 -11.35 -0.48
CA ASN A 266 3.22 -12.41 0.41
C ASN A 266 3.59 -13.76 -0.26
N PRO A 267 4.22 -13.83 -1.43
CA PRO A 267 4.90 -15.07 -1.79
C PRO A 267 6.09 -15.19 -0.82
N GLY A 268 6.31 -16.36 -0.22
CA GLY A 268 7.29 -16.52 0.85
C GLY A 268 8.68 -16.00 0.47
N SER A 269 9.57 -15.86 1.45
CA SER A 269 10.94 -15.37 1.22
C SER A 269 11.62 -16.12 0.06
N GLY A 270 12.15 -15.40 -0.92
CA GLY A 270 12.86 -15.93 -2.08
C GLY A 270 12.00 -16.24 -3.30
N ARG A 271 10.74 -15.78 -3.34
CA ARG A 271 9.84 -16.01 -4.49
C ARG A 271 9.72 -14.82 -5.42
N THR A 272 9.35 -15.13 -6.65
CA THR A 272 9.22 -14.16 -7.75
C THR A 272 7.77 -14.04 -8.20
N CYS A 273 7.32 -12.81 -8.36
CA CYS A 273 6.11 -12.48 -9.11
C CYS A 273 6.49 -11.78 -10.41
N THR A 274 6.06 -12.35 -11.53
CA THR A 274 6.32 -11.82 -12.87
C THR A 274 5.01 -11.41 -13.51
N TYR A 275 4.93 -10.18 -14.01
CA TYR A 275 3.84 -9.66 -14.81
C TYR A 275 4.33 -9.43 -16.23
N ASP A 276 3.81 -10.20 -17.17
CA ASP A 276 4.08 -10.05 -18.60
C ASP A 276 2.93 -9.29 -19.25
N CYS A 277 3.12 -7.98 -19.37
CA CYS A 277 2.22 -7.05 -20.03
C CYS A 277 2.64 -6.95 -21.50
N ASP A 278 2.68 -8.09 -22.20
CA ASP A 278 3.31 -8.23 -23.53
C ASP A 278 2.32 -8.08 -24.69
N GLY A 279 1.07 -7.73 -24.40
CA GLY A 279 0.04 -7.64 -25.41
C GLY A 279 0.30 -6.53 -26.44
N LEU A 280 0.20 -6.91 -27.71
CA LEU A 280 0.38 -6.01 -28.86
C LEU A 280 -0.90 -5.23 -29.22
N THR A 281 -1.98 -5.44 -28.48
CA THR A 281 -3.27 -4.81 -28.79
C THR A 281 -3.21 -3.32 -28.41
N PRO A 282 -3.34 -2.38 -29.36
CA PRO A 282 -3.41 -0.96 -29.05
C PRO A 282 -4.72 -0.62 -28.31
N GLY A 283 -4.70 0.43 -27.50
CA GLY A 283 -5.94 1.01 -26.92
C GLY A 283 -6.08 0.98 -25.41
N GLY A 284 -5.00 0.84 -24.64
CA GLY A 284 -5.02 1.04 -23.18
C GLY A 284 -3.96 0.25 -22.45
N ALA A 285 -3.83 0.48 -21.14
CA ALA A 285 -2.91 -0.24 -20.29
C ALA A 285 -3.31 -1.71 -20.14
N HIS A 286 -2.39 -2.62 -20.43
CA HIS A 286 -2.57 -4.06 -20.23
C HIS A 286 -2.45 -4.41 -18.75
N CYS A 287 -1.59 -3.67 -18.06
CA CYS A 287 -1.32 -3.75 -16.65
C CYS A 287 -1.58 -2.39 -16.01
N SER A 288 -2.55 -2.35 -15.09
CA SER A 288 -2.86 -1.11 -14.37
C SER A 288 -3.15 -1.37 -12.90
N ASN A 289 -2.72 -0.45 -12.03
CA ASN A 289 -2.96 -0.53 -10.58
C ASN A 289 -2.43 -1.83 -9.96
N LEU A 290 -1.27 -2.28 -10.40
CA LEU A 290 -0.67 -3.52 -9.92
C LEU A 290 0.08 -3.29 -8.62
N ALA A 291 -0.01 -4.25 -7.70
CA ALA A 291 0.77 -4.30 -6.48
C ALA A 291 1.63 -5.57 -6.43
N CYS A 292 2.91 -5.41 -6.09
CA CYS A 292 3.80 -6.54 -5.85
C CYS A 292 4.61 -6.33 -4.58
N ASP A 293 4.47 -7.27 -3.65
CA ASP A 293 5.22 -7.35 -2.39
C ASP A 293 5.93 -8.71 -2.28
N ALA A 294 6.43 -9.19 -3.41
CA ALA A 294 7.23 -10.40 -3.48
C ALA A 294 8.69 -10.12 -3.11
N SER A 295 9.46 -11.16 -2.79
CA SER A 295 10.93 -10.97 -2.67
C SER A 295 11.53 -10.43 -3.96
N THR A 296 11.04 -10.91 -5.11
CA THR A 296 11.40 -10.38 -6.43
C THR A 296 10.14 -10.02 -7.23
N CYS A 297 10.02 -8.76 -7.66
CA CYS A 297 8.94 -8.30 -8.53
C CYS A 297 9.50 -7.98 -9.92
N ILE A 298 8.94 -8.59 -10.96
CA ILE A 298 9.38 -8.42 -12.35
C ILE A 298 8.19 -7.94 -13.19
N PHE A 299 8.34 -6.80 -13.86
CA PHE A 299 7.34 -6.26 -14.78
C PHE A 299 7.94 -6.11 -16.18
N ASN A 300 7.35 -6.80 -17.15
CA ASN A 300 7.74 -6.72 -18.56
C ASN A 300 6.63 -6.01 -19.33
N CYS A 301 6.91 -4.79 -19.79
CA CYS A 301 5.94 -3.94 -20.49
C CYS A 301 6.25 -3.95 -21.99
N ALA A 302 5.27 -4.31 -22.83
CA ALA A 302 5.43 -4.30 -24.29
C ALA A 302 5.77 -2.92 -24.86
N ASP A 303 6.28 -2.96 -26.10
CA ASP A 303 6.61 -1.84 -26.98
C ASP A 303 5.36 -1.11 -27.52
N THR A 304 4.39 -0.84 -26.64
CA THR A 304 3.16 -0.09 -26.95
C THR A 304 2.96 1.00 -25.90
N THR A 305 2.16 2.02 -26.23
CA THR A 305 1.97 3.19 -25.37
C THR A 305 1.14 2.85 -24.13
N ASN A 306 1.60 3.31 -22.97
CA ASN A 306 0.92 3.15 -21.67
C ASN A 306 0.60 1.69 -21.28
N THR A 307 1.39 0.71 -21.72
CA THR A 307 1.16 -0.71 -21.42
C THR A 307 1.11 -1.01 -19.92
N CYS A 308 1.96 -0.33 -19.16
CA CYS A 308 2.11 -0.43 -17.72
C CYS A 308 1.83 0.93 -17.08
N LEU A 309 0.81 1.01 -16.24
CA LEU A 309 0.40 2.25 -15.58
C LEU A 309 0.11 2.04 -14.09
N SER A 310 0.51 2.98 -13.25
CA SER A 310 0.18 2.98 -11.81
C SER A 310 0.64 1.68 -11.11
N ILE A 311 1.92 1.36 -11.23
CA ILE A 311 2.49 0.12 -10.66
C ILE A 311 3.18 0.44 -9.34
N THR A 312 2.82 -0.30 -8.29
CA THR A 312 3.42 -0.23 -6.96
C THR A 312 4.25 -1.48 -6.66
N MET A 313 5.50 -1.26 -6.25
CA MET A 313 6.46 -2.34 -5.93
C MET A 313 7.08 -2.13 -4.56
N ALA A 314 7.03 -3.15 -3.71
CA ALA A 314 7.59 -3.15 -2.36
C ALA A 314 8.62 -4.26 -2.12
N GLY A 315 8.93 -5.06 -3.16
CA GLY A 315 9.81 -6.21 -3.03
C GLY A 315 11.27 -5.89 -2.70
N ALA A 316 12.03 -6.89 -2.29
CA ALA A 316 13.46 -6.72 -2.02
C ALA A 316 14.27 -6.43 -3.30
N THR A 317 13.87 -7.03 -4.43
CA THR A 317 14.41 -6.76 -5.77
C THR A 317 13.26 -6.51 -6.74
N ASN A 318 13.20 -5.32 -7.32
CA ASN A 318 12.16 -4.93 -8.26
C ASN A 318 12.80 -4.58 -9.59
N THR A 319 12.38 -5.25 -10.65
CA THR A 319 12.84 -4.98 -12.01
C THR A 319 11.67 -4.63 -12.91
N MET A 320 11.86 -3.57 -13.70
CA MET A 320 10.90 -3.12 -14.68
C MET A 320 11.58 -2.92 -16.03
N ALA A 321 11.11 -3.63 -17.04
CA ALA A 321 11.53 -3.47 -18.42
C ALA A 321 10.44 -2.73 -19.20
N CYS A 322 10.75 -1.51 -19.63
CA CYS A 322 9.86 -0.67 -20.41
C CYS A 322 10.24 -0.75 -21.88
N GLY A 323 9.30 -1.23 -22.69
CA GLY A 323 9.43 -1.33 -24.13
C GLY A 323 9.66 0.00 -24.86
N ALA A 324 10.16 -0.09 -26.08
CA ALA A 324 10.32 1.04 -26.99
C ALA A 324 8.97 1.51 -27.51
N VAL A 325 8.75 2.81 -27.50
CA VAL A 325 7.65 3.47 -28.21
C VAL A 325 8.26 4.47 -29.21
N GLY A 326 7.47 4.97 -30.16
CA GLY A 326 7.95 6.03 -31.05
C GLY A 326 8.41 7.26 -30.25
N ALA A 327 9.30 8.07 -30.81
CA ALA A 327 9.84 9.26 -30.12
C ALA A 327 8.77 10.29 -29.73
N ASP A 328 7.62 10.28 -30.41
CA ASP A 328 6.47 11.17 -30.18
C ASP A 328 5.36 10.52 -29.32
N ASP A 329 5.55 9.25 -28.94
CA ASP A 329 4.54 8.44 -28.27
C ASP A 329 4.69 8.50 -26.73
N ALA A 330 3.59 8.26 -26.02
CA ALA A 330 3.62 8.10 -24.57
C ALA A 330 4.46 6.86 -24.19
N PRO A 331 5.26 6.93 -23.11
CA PRO A 331 6.12 5.83 -22.66
C PRO A 331 5.31 4.54 -22.45
N SER A 332 5.95 3.39 -22.63
CA SER A 332 5.35 2.07 -22.34
C SER A 332 5.08 1.82 -20.86
N CYS A 333 5.75 2.57 -19.99
CA CYS A 333 5.58 2.52 -18.54
C CYS A 333 5.55 3.93 -17.94
N ASP A 334 4.53 4.25 -17.16
CA ASP A 334 4.40 5.51 -16.43
C ASP A 334 3.70 5.30 -15.09
N ASP A 335 3.81 6.28 -14.19
CA ASP A 335 3.27 6.24 -12.84
C ASP A 335 3.75 5.02 -12.02
N ILE A 336 5.08 4.91 -11.88
CA ILE A 336 5.72 3.76 -11.23
C ILE A 336 6.25 4.17 -9.86
N HIS A 337 5.79 3.48 -8.82
CA HIS A 337 6.18 3.73 -7.43
C HIS A 337 6.94 2.54 -6.85
N CYS A 338 8.14 2.81 -6.37
CA CYS A 338 8.97 1.85 -5.65
C CYS A 338 9.12 2.27 -4.18
N PHE A 339 8.70 1.41 -3.25
CA PHE A 339 8.68 1.68 -1.81
C PHE A 339 9.78 0.93 -1.02
N GLY A 340 10.66 0.19 -1.69
CA GLY A 340 11.70 -0.56 -0.98
C GLY A 340 12.61 -1.39 -1.89
N GLY A 341 13.66 -1.94 -1.28
CA GLY A 341 14.58 -2.85 -1.94
C GLY A 341 15.50 -2.20 -2.97
N THR A 342 15.89 -2.98 -3.99
CA THR A 342 16.63 -2.48 -5.16
C THR A 342 15.68 -2.39 -6.33
N CYS A 343 15.44 -1.18 -6.83
CA CYS A 343 14.56 -0.92 -7.97
C CYS A 343 15.37 -0.56 -9.21
N THR A 344 15.28 -1.42 -10.22
CA THR A 344 15.94 -1.23 -11.50
C THR A 344 14.90 -1.07 -12.60
N ARG A 345 14.93 0.10 -13.24
CA ARG A 345 14.13 0.35 -14.45
C ARG A 345 15.04 0.38 -15.66
N THR A 346 14.72 -0.43 -16.66
CA THR A 346 15.37 -0.43 -17.96
C THR A 346 14.41 0.16 -18.96
N CYS A 347 14.80 1.25 -19.61
CA CYS A 347 14.00 1.90 -20.65
C CYS A 347 14.70 1.76 -21.99
N ALA A 348 13.90 1.63 -23.05
CA ALA A 348 14.40 1.68 -24.41
C ALA A 348 15.12 3.00 -24.69
N LYS A 349 16.22 2.93 -25.47
CA LYS A 349 17.11 4.06 -25.74
C LYS A 349 16.42 5.28 -26.36
N ASP A 350 15.37 5.05 -27.15
CA ASP A 350 14.80 6.09 -28.02
C ASP A 350 13.50 6.70 -27.48
N ALA A 351 12.84 6.04 -26.52
CA ALA A 351 11.55 6.45 -25.96
C ALA A 351 11.67 7.11 -24.58
N GLY A 352 12.76 6.83 -23.87
CA GLY A 352 12.91 7.21 -22.47
C GLY A 352 11.95 6.48 -21.54
N CYS A 353 12.06 6.83 -20.26
CA CYS A 353 11.16 6.39 -19.21
C CYS A 353 10.03 7.44 -19.04
N GLY A 354 8.81 7.02 -18.72
CA GLY A 354 7.75 7.94 -18.32
C GLY A 354 8.14 8.86 -17.17
N LYS A 355 7.57 10.08 -17.20
CA LYS A 355 8.02 11.22 -16.37
C LYS A 355 7.59 11.09 -14.91
N VAL A 356 6.56 10.29 -14.63
CA VAL A 356 5.97 10.14 -13.31
C VAL A 356 6.44 8.81 -12.74
N SER A 357 7.61 8.77 -12.13
CA SER A 357 8.04 7.58 -11.41
C SER A 357 8.86 7.98 -10.22
N SER A 358 8.40 7.59 -9.03
CA SER A 358 9.06 7.87 -7.77
C SER A 358 9.75 6.62 -7.23
N CYS A 359 10.84 6.86 -6.54
CA CYS A 359 11.44 5.91 -5.64
C CYS A 359 11.44 6.56 -4.27
N ASP A 360 10.61 6.03 -3.38
CA ASP A 360 10.37 6.60 -2.06
C ASP A 360 11.32 5.99 -1.01
N ALA A 361 11.83 4.77 -1.25
CA ALA A 361 12.90 4.16 -0.47
C ALA A 361 13.71 3.12 -1.28
N GLY A 362 14.96 2.87 -0.85
CA GLY A 362 15.83 1.83 -1.41
C GLY A 362 16.90 2.32 -2.40
N ASN A 363 17.52 1.37 -3.11
CA ASN A 363 18.54 1.64 -4.13
C ASN A 363 17.89 1.68 -5.50
N CYS A 364 17.81 2.86 -6.09
CA CYS A 364 17.08 3.06 -7.35
C CYS A 364 17.99 3.46 -8.50
N ALA A 365 17.90 2.72 -9.59
CA ALA A 365 18.58 3.01 -10.86
C ALA A 365 17.54 3.40 -11.92
N ASN A 366 17.77 4.55 -12.58
CA ASN A 366 16.89 5.13 -13.62
C ASN A 366 15.46 5.48 -13.15
N PHE A 367 15.31 5.80 -11.87
CA PHE A 367 14.15 6.51 -11.33
C PHE A 367 14.53 7.97 -11.08
N ARG A 368 13.55 8.88 -11.14
CA ARG A 368 13.73 10.16 -10.45
C ARG A 368 13.73 9.82 -8.96
N GLN A 369 14.85 10.09 -8.30
CA GLN A 369 14.82 10.12 -6.84
C GLN A 369 13.83 11.21 -6.45
N ASN A 370 12.92 10.89 -5.53
CA ASN A 370 12.11 11.90 -4.88
C ASN A 370 13.08 12.66 -3.98
N ASP A 371 13.81 13.63 -4.54
CA ASP A 371 14.89 14.36 -3.85
C ASP A 371 14.36 15.25 -2.70
N GLY A 372 13.08 15.08 -2.31
CA GLY A 372 12.39 15.97 -1.38
C GLY A 372 12.48 17.41 -1.85
N GLY A 373 12.36 17.63 -3.18
CA GLY A 373 12.43 18.96 -3.78
C GLY A 373 11.63 19.93 -2.91
N PRO A 374 12.17 21.13 -2.62
CA PRO A 374 11.58 22.04 -1.65
C PRO A 374 10.09 22.19 -1.97
N PRO A 375 9.23 22.21 -0.93
CA PRO A 375 7.79 22.33 -1.13
C PRO A 375 7.51 23.47 -2.12
N PRO A 376 6.51 23.32 -3.00
CA PRO A 376 6.16 24.38 -3.95
C PRO A 376 6.07 25.71 -3.18
N PRO A 377 6.63 26.81 -3.72
CA PRO A 377 6.52 28.09 -3.06
C PRO A 377 5.04 28.36 -2.76
N PRO A 378 4.72 28.94 -1.60
CA PRO A 378 3.34 29.28 -1.26
C PRO A 378 2.74 30.09 -2.42
N PRO A 379 1.45 29.91 -2.72
CA PRO A 379 0.79 30.66 -3.78
C PRO A 379 1.03 32.16 -3.54
N ASP A 380 1.39 32.88 -4.60
CA ASP A 380 1.58 34.32 -4.53
C ASP A 380 0.32 34.93 -3.90
N PRO A 381 0.48 35.87 -2.93
CA PRO A 381 -0.67 36.55 -2.35
C PRO A 381 -1.47 37.18 -3.49
N PRO A 382 -2.81 37.13 -3.44
CA PRO A 382 -3.64 37.69 -4.50
C PRO A 382 -3.22 39.14 -4.71
N ASP A 383 -2.90 39.47 -5.98
CA ASP A 383 -2.56 40.83 -6.39
C ASP A 383 -3.60 41.77 -5.80
N ALA A 384 -3.14 42.62 -4.87
CA ALA A 384 -3.95 43.70 -4.35
C ALA A 384 -4.14 44.68 -5.51
N GLY A 385 -5.15 44.41 -6.33
CA GLY A 385 -5.63 45.31 -7.35
C GLY A 385 -5.83 46.68 -6.71
N GLY A 386 -5.09 47.65 -7.23
CA GLY A 386 -5.26 49.04 -6.85
C GLY A 386 -6.65 49.51 -7.25
N ASP A 387 -7.36 50.06 -6.26
CA ASP A 387 -8.41 51.05 -6.48
C ASP A 387 -7.81 52.43 -6.77
#